data_AF-A0A101GIH0-F1
#
_entry.id   AF-A0A101GIH0-F1
#
_cell.length_a   1.000
_cell.length_b   1.000
_cell.length_c   1.000
_cell.angle_alpha   90.00
_cell.angle_beta   90.00
_cell.angle_gamma   90.00
#
_symmetry.space_group_name_H-M   'P 1'
#
loop_
_entity.id
_entity.type
_entity.pdbx_description
1 polymer ?
#
loop_
_entity_poly.entity_id
_entity_poly.type
_entity_poly.pdbx_seq_one_letter_code
_entity_poly.pdbx_strand_id
1 'polypeptide(L)'
;MAGLHDLKGRKKAAILLVLLGPERAAEVYKHLDEQTIEALTLEIATVRRIEPAERNAVLKEAQELIMAREFLSKGGVAYARELLEQAMGEEKAEELLRKLTSNLQVKPFDFLRSSDPVQVLSFLQGEHPQMIALILSFLPPDRAAPVLGGLPNDLQAEVALRIAKMDRITPDVLRETEKELERKFSAVVGSDYSVTGGVDAVVEIINKAGRKSEKNILEILDEQEPELAEEIRKKLFTFEDIIKIDDRSLQKALREVETGELALALKGVSDDLRAKFFNNMSSRAAEMLQEEMEYMGPVRLRDVEEAQQKVVDRIRALEEAGEIVLTGGGEDVVI
;
A
#
# COMPACT_ATOMS: atom_id res chain seq x y z
N MET A 1 -46.31 -25.30 3.24
CA MET A 1 -46.14 -23.84 3.05
C MET A 1 -45.11 -23.60 1.93
N ALA A 2 -45.48 -23.87 0.68
CA ALA A 2 -44.51 -24.00 -0.43
C ALA A 2 -44.85 -23.13 -1.65
N GLY A 3 -45.32 -21.89 -1.45
CA GLY A 3 -45.82 -21.07 -2.57
C GLY A 3 -45.40 -19.59 -2.61
N LEU A 4 -44.56 -19.12 -1.68
CA LEU A 4 -44.22 -17.69 -1.56
C LEU A 4 -42.81 -17.33 -2.08
N HIS A 5 -41.95 -18.32 -2.36
CA HIS A 5 -40.59 -18.08 -2.88
C HIS A 5 -40.52 -17.86 -4.40
N ASP A 6 -41.64 -18.00 -5.13
CA ASP A 6 -41.66 -18.02 -6.60
C ASP A 6 -42.17 -16.70 -7.25
N LEU A 7 -42.28 -15.63 -6.46
CA LEU A 7 -42.58 -14.31 -7.01
C LEU A 7 -41.32 -13.72 -7.66
N LYS A 8 -41.36 -13.51 -8.99
CA LYS A 8 -40.27 -12.84 -9.72
C LYS A 8 -40.00 -11.45 -9.14
N GLY A 9 -38.73 -11.08 -8.98
CA GLY A 9 -38.31 -9.83 -8.31
C GLY A 9 -38.97 -8.55 -8.86
N ARG A 10 -39.25 -8.52 -10.17
CA ARG A 10 -39.98 -7.42 -10.82
C ARG A 10 -41.41 -7.25 -10.29
N LYS A 11 -42.15 -8.35 -10.10
CA LYS A 11 -43.50 -8.35 -9.52
C LYS A 11 -43.47 -7.88 -8.06
N LYS A 12 -42.47 -8.30 -7.28
CA LYS A 12 -42.29 -7.84 -5.90
C LYS A 12 -42.02 -6.34 -5.80
N ALA A 13 -41.15 -5.82 -6.66
CA ALA A 13 -40.85 -4.38 -6.74
C ALA A 13 -42.08 -3.56 -7.13
N ALA A 14 -42.87 -4.03 -8.11
CA ALA A 14 -44.13 -3.41 -8.49
C ALA A 14 -45.14 -3.38 -7.33
N ILE A 15 -45.31 -4.50 -6.62
CA ILE A 15 -46.18 -4.58 -5.43
C ILE A 15 -45.70 -3.61 -4.36
N LEU A 16 -44.39 -3.53 -4.08
CA LEU A 16 -43.83 -2.62 -3.09
C LEU A 16 -44.11 -1.15 -3.44
N LEU A 17 -43.93 -0.76 -4.71
CA LEU A 17 -44.21 0.60 -5.18
C LEU A 17 -45.70 0.96 -5.04
N VAL A 18 -46.61 0.03 -5.33
CA VAL A 18 -48.04 0.22 -5.12
C VAL A 18 -48.37 0.40 -3.63
N LEU A 19 -47.72 -0.36 -2.75
CA LEU A 19 -47.93 -0.26 -1.30
C LEU A 19 -47.37 1.04 -0.70
N LEU A 20 -46.31 1.60 -1.27
CA LEU A 20 -45.73 2.89 -0.87
C LEU A 20 -46.59 4.09 -1.28
N GLY A 21 -47.47 3.91 -2.27
CA GLY A 21 -48.32 4.96 -2.81
C GLY A 21 -47.61 5.90 -3.79
N PRO A 22 -48.38 6.71 -4.54
CA PRO A 22 -47.87 7.45 -5.69
C PRO A 22 -46.80 8.48 -5.35
N GLU A 23 -46.94 9.17 -4.21
CA GLU A 23 -45.99 10.19 -3.77
C GLU A 23 -44.60 9.61 -3.49
N ARG A 24 -44.53 8.51 -2.75
CA ARG A 24 -43.26 7.87 -2.38
C ARG A 24 -42.68 7.07 -3.53
N ALA A 25 -43.52 6.42 -4.34
CA ALA A 25 -43.08 5.73 -5.55
C ALA A 25 -42.44 6.70 -6.57
N ALA A 26 -42.96 7.93 -6.68
CA ALA A 26 -42.38 8.94 -7.56
C ALA A 26 -40.96 9.33 -7.15
N GLU A 27 -40.66 9.43 -5.85
CA GLU A 27 -39.29 9.68 -5.38
C GLU A 27 -38.35 8.52 -5.73
N VAL A 28 -38.84 7.27 -5.67
CA VAL A 28 -38.05 6.11 -6.09
C VAL A 28 -37.75 6.16 -7.60
N TYR A 29 -38.72 6.57 -8.42
CA TYR A 29 -38.57 6.64 -9.89
C TYR A 29 -37.48 7.62 -10.33
N LYS A 30 -37.23 8.70 -9.57
CA LYS A 30 -36.16 9.67 -9.86
C LYS A 30 -34.75 9.05 -9.84
N HIS A 31 -34.60 7.88 -9.22
CA HIS A 31 -33.32 7.19 -9.06
C HIS A 31 -33.18 5.95 -9.96
N LEU A 32 -34.12 5.72 -10.86
CA LEU A 32 -34.13 4.57 -11.77
C LEU A 32 -33.86 5.00 -13.21
N ASP A 33 -33.29 4.09 -14.00
CA ASP A 33 -33.10 4.27 -15.44
C ASP A 33 -34.41 4.01 -16.21
N GLU A 34 -34.48 4.54 -17.43
CA GLU A 34 -35.70 4.56 -18.26
C GLU A 34 -36.23 3.14 -18.57
N GLN A 35 -35.34 2.18 -18.82
CA GLN A 35 -35.72 0.78 -19.08
C GLN A 35 -36.35 0.12 -17.84
N THR A 36 -35.83 0.41 -16.65
CA THR A 36 -36.39 -0.10 -15.38
C THR A 36 -37.74 0.55 -15.07
N ILE A 37 -37.89 1.84 -15.33
CA ILE A 37 -39.17 2.55 -15.16
C ILE A 37 -40.24 1.94 -16.04
N GLU A 38 -39.95 1.70 -17.32
CA GLU A 38 -40.89 1.09 -18.26
C GLU A 38 -41.31 -0.32 -17.80
N ALA A 39 -40.33 -1.15 -17.44
CA ALA A 39 -40.58 -2.51 -16.98
C ALA A 39 -41.42 -2.58 -15.68
N LEU A 40 -41.18 -1.66 -14.73
CA LEU A 40 -41.95 -1.59 -13.48
C LEU A 40 -43.33 -1.02 -13.70
N THR A 41 -43.49 -0.02 -14.58
CA THR A 41 -44.79 0.58 -14.90
C THR A 41 -45.71 -0.44 -15.55
N LEU A 42 -45.19 -1.25 -16.49
CA LEU A 42 -45.94 -2.34 -17.11
C LEU A 42 -46.38 -3.38 -16.07
N GLU A 43 -45.49 -3.74 -15.15
CA GLU A 43 -45.81 -4.71 -14.09
C GLU A 43 -46.83 -4.14 -13.08
N ILE A 44 -46.76 -2.85 -12.74
CA ILE A 44 -47.77 -2.19 -11.88
C ILE A 44 -49.14 -2.20 -12.55
N ALA A 45 -49.19 -1.97 -13.87
CA ALA A 45 -50.44 -2.00 -14.63
C ALA A 45 -51.08 -3.41 -14.68
N THR A 46 -50.29 -4.48 -14.54
CA THR A 46 -50.80 -5.86 -14.51
C THR A 46 -51.26 -6.31 -13.12
N VAL A 47 -50.81 -5.64 -12.05
CA VAL A 47 -51.21 -5.92 -10.67
C VAL A 47 -52.61 -5.38 -10.39
N ARG A 48 -53.63 -6.21 -10.60
CA ARG A 48 -55.05 -5.82 -10.38
C ARG A 48 -55.49 -5.88 -8.92
N ARG A 49 -54.97 -6.84 -8.16
CA ARG A 49 -55.32 -7.08 -6.75
C ARG A 49 -54.13 -7.74 -6.05
N ILE A 50 -53.77 -7.21 -4.89
CA ILE A 50 -52.68 -7.71 -4.06
C ILE A 50 -53.29 -8.46 -2.88
N GLU A 51 -53.09 -9.77 -2.80
CA GLU A 51 -53.61 -10.57 -1.70
C GLU A 51 -52.89 -10.25 -0.38
N PRO A 52 -53.56 -10.33 0.79
CA PRO A 52 -52.94 -10.01 2.08
C PRO A 52 -51.67 -10.81 2.37
N ALA A 53 -51.61 -12.05 1.91
CA ALA A 53 -50.42 -12.90 2.04
C ALA A 53 -49.24 -12.39 1.19
N GLU A 54 -49.49 -11.96 -0.06
CA GLU A 54 -48.46 -11.38 -0.94
C GLU A 54 -47.97 -10.04 -0.39
N ARG A 55 -48.89 -9.19 0.09
CA ARG A 55 -48.55 -7.92 0.74
C ARG A 55 -47.59 -8.14 1.91
N ASN A 56 -47.96 -9.01 2.84
CA ASN A 56 -47.17 -9.25 4.05
C ASN A 56 -45.81 -9.88 3.73
N ALA A 57 -45.75 -10.77 2.74
CA ALA A 57 -44.49 -11.35 2.29
C ALA A 57 -43.54 -10.31 1.68
N VAL A 58 -44.05 -9.45 0.78
CA VAL A 58 -43.25 -8.40 0.13
C VAL A 58 -42.78 -7.35 1.14
N LEU A 59 -43.64 -6.94 2.08
CA LEU A 59 -43.25 -5.98 3.14
C LEU A 59 -42.20 -6.58 4.08
N LYS A 60 -42.35 -7.85 4.47
CA LYS A 60 -41.39 -8.53 5.34
C LYS A 60 -40.03 -8.65 4.67
N GLU A 61 -39.98 -9.07 3.41
CA GLU A 61 -38.74 -9.18 2.65
C GLU A 61 -38.08 -7.81 2.41
N ALA A 62 -38.88 -6.78 2.09
CA ALA A 62 -38.37 -5.41 1.96
C ALA A 62 -37.80 -4.89 3.28
N GLN A 63 -38.48 -5.13 4.40
CA GLN A 63 -37.99 -4.78 5.74
C GLN A 63 -36.69 -5.53 6.07
N GLU A 64 -36.60 -6.83 5.80
CA GLU A 64 -35.39 -7.62 6.02
C GLU A 64 -34.21 -7.10 5.18
N LEU A 65 -34.45 -6.70 3.92
CA LEU A 65 -33.42 -6.11 3.05
C LEU A 65 -33.01 -4.70 3.50
N ILE A 66 -33.96 -3.87 3.93
CA ILE A 66 -33.68 -2.53 4.48
C ILE A 66 -32.90 -2.67 5.78
N MET A 67 -33.30 -3.58 6.68
CA MET A 67 -32.58 -3.84 7.92
C MET A 67 -31.19 -4.38 7.64
N ALA A 68 -31.02 -5.36 6.75
CA ALA A 68 -29.70 -5.88 6.36
C ALA A 68 -28.80 -4.76 5.80
N ARG A 69 -29.37 -3.86 4.98
CA ARG A 69 -28.65 -2.72 4.44
C ARG A 69 -28.40 -1.64 5.48
N GLU A 70 -29.30 -1.41 6.44
CA GLU A 70 -29.07 -0.54 7.61
C GLU A 70 -28.03 -1.13 8.56
N PHE A 71 -27.94 -2.45 8.75
CA PHE A 71 -26.87 -3.10 9.52
C PHE A 71 -25.51 -2.99 8.81
N LEU A 72 -25.50 -3.01 7.47
CA LEU A 72 -24.32 -2.74 6.66
C LEU A 72 -23.98 -1.23 6.58
N SER A 73 -24.96 -0.34 6.77
CA SER A 73 -24.79 1.13 6.67
C SER A 73 -24.67 1.85 8.02
N LYS A 74 -25.06 1.20 9.13
CA LYS A 74 -24.89 1.63 10.53
C LYS A 74 -23.71 0.93 11.19
N GLY A 75 -22.71 0.52 10.42
CA GLY A 75 -21.36 0.36 10.95
C GLY A 75 -20.76 1.74 11.20
N GLY A 76 -20.57 2.12 12.46
CA GLY A 76 -19.99 3.42 12.82
C GLY A 76 -20.16 3.79 14.29
N VAL A 77 -19.43 4.83 14.73
CA VAL A 77 -19.32 5.26 16.14
C VAL A 77 -20.69 5.56 16.78
N ALA A 78 -21.69 6.00 16.00
CA ALA A 78 -23.03 6.32 16.51
C ALA A 78 -23.87 5.08 16.91
N TYR A 79 -23.78 3.98 16.15
CA TYR A 79 -24.46 2.73 16.50
C TYR A 79 -23.73 1.99 17.63
N ALA A 80 -22.39 1.99 17.60
CA ALA A 80 -21.58 1.54 18.73
C ALA A 80 -21.91 2.33 20.00
N ARG A 81 -22.19 3.64 19.88
CA ARG A 81 -22.61 4.48 21.00
C ARG A 81 -23.93 4.04 21.60
N GLU A 82 -24.98 3.96 20.80
CA GLU A 82 -26.30 3.57 21.28
C GLU A 82 -26.30 2.18 21.91
N LEU A 83 -25.53 1.24 21.32
CA LEU A 83 -25.36 -0.11 21.84
C LEU A 83 -24.59 -0.14 23.17
N LEU A 84 -23.52 0.66 23.30
CA LEU A 84 -22.76 0.79 24.55
C LEU A 84 -23.57 1.50 25.64
N GLU A 85 -24.33 2.53 25.29
CA GLU A 85 -25.21 3.28 26.21
C GLU A 85 -26.28 2.36 26.79
N GLN A 86 -26.93 1.54 25.95
CA GLN A 86 -27.93 0.57 26.40
C GLN A 86 -27.33 -0.59 27.20
N ALA A 87 -26.12 -1.05 26.87
CA ALA A 87 -25.50 -2.20 27.53
C ALA A 87 -24.81 -1.85 28.85
N MET A 88 -24.24 -0.64 28.97
CA MET A 88 -23.30 -0.30 30.05
C MET A 88 -23.59 1.05 30.74
N GLY A 89 -24.60 1.80 30.29
CA GLY A 89 -24.95 3.13 30.78
C GLY A 89 -24.17 4.25 30.11
N GLU A 90 -24.76 5.44 30.08
CA GLU A 90 -24.28 6.62 29.33
C GLU A 90 -22.82 7.00 29.67
N GLU A 91 -22.48 7.03 30.96
CA GLU A 91 -21.17 7.47 31.44
C GLU A 91 -20.01 6.52 31.02
N LYS A 92 -20.23 5.20 31.10
CA LYS A 92 -19.24 4.19 30.68
C LYS A 92 -19.16 4.05 29.17
N ALA A 93 -20.29 4.19 28.48
CA ALA A 93 -20.33 4.22 27.04
C ALA A 93 -19.52 5.40 26.50
N GLU A 94 -19.68 6.59 27.08
CA GLU A 94 -18.93 7.78 26.67
C GLU A 94 -17.42 7.62 26.91
N GLU A 95 -16.99 7.00 28.02
CA GLU A 95 -15.58 6.70 28.27
C GLU A 95 -14.98 5.73 27.23
N LEU A 96 -15.70 4.64 26.91
CA LEU A 96 -15.28 3.65 25.91
C LEU A 96 -15.26 4.24 24.50
N LEU A 97 -16.27 5.04 24.15
CA LEU A 97 -16.32 5.74 22.87
C LEU A 97 -15.23 6.79 22.75
N ARG A 98 -14.87 7.50 23.83
CA ARG A 98 -13.72 8.43 23.81
C ARG A 98 -12.42 7.68 23.54
N LYS A 99 -12.19 6.52 24.17
CA LYS A 99 -11.02 5.66 23.91
C LYS A 99 -11.00 5.07 22.50
N LEU A 100 -12.16 4.70 21.96
CA LEU A 100 -12.27 4.17 20.59
C LEU A 100 -12.16 5.28 19.53
N THR A 101 -12.76 6.44 19.77
CA THR A 101 -12.68 7.60 18.86
C THR A 101 -11.29 8.21 18.88
N SER A 102 -10.55 8.17 19.98
CA SER A 102 -9.13 8.55 19.98
C SER A 102 -8.25 7.60 19.18
N ASN A 103 -8.67 6.32 19.03
CA ASN A 103 -7.98 5.32 18.22
C ASN A 103 -8.47 5.29 16.75
N LEU A 104 -9.69 5.77 16.47
CA LEU A 104 -10.32 5.81 15.15
C LEU A 104 -10.30 7.19 14.48
N GLN A 105 -9.88 8.24 15.20
CA GLN A 105 -9.62 9.54 14.58
C GLN A 105 -8.40 9.41 13.68
N VAL A 106 -8.65 9.39 12.37
CA VAL A 106 -7.68 9.89 11.39
C VAL A 106 -7.23 11.24 11.95
N LYS A 107 -5.95 11.34 12.29
CA LYS A 107 -5.41 12.58 12.83
C LYS A 107 -5.56 13.64 11.74
N PRO A 108 -5.99 14.87 12.06
CA PRO A 108 -6.07 15.92 11.06
C PRO A 108 -4.76 15.99 10.27
N PHE A 109 -4.87 16.07 8.95
CA PHE A 109 -3.76 16.09 8.01
C PHE A 109 -2.94 14.80 7.94
N ASP A 110 -3.55 13.63 8.14
CA ASP A 110 -2.83 12.35 8.07
C ASP A 110 -2.12 12.11 6.74
N PHE A 111 -2.71 12.60 5.63
CA PHE A 111 -2.07 12.57 4.32
C PHE A 111 -0.78 13.39 4.25
N LEU A 112 -0.66 14.50 5.00
CA LEU A 112 0.59 15.26 5.10
C LEU A 112 1.58 14.58 6.06
N ARG A 113 1.07 13.88 7.08
CA ARG A 113 1.91 13.14 8.05
C ARG A 113 2.62 11.95 7.41
N SER A 114 2.03 11.34 6.39
CA SER A 114 2.62 10.22 5.64
C SER A 114 3.50 10.67 4.48
N SER A 115 3.36 11.91 4.00
CA SER A 115 4.07 12.46 2.83
C SER A 115 5.50 12.93 3.10
N ASP A 116 6.37 12.89 2.08
CA ASP A 116 7.76 13.32 2.20
C ASP A 116 7.87 14.84 2.49
N PRO A 117 8.79 15.31 3.38
CA PRO A 117 8.96 16.73 3.68
C PRO A 117 9.17 17.63 2.46
N VAL A 118 9.82 17.14 1.39
CA VAL A 118 10.04 17.88 0.14
C VAL A 118 8.71 18.09 -0.60
N GLN A 119 7.85 17.07 -0.63
CA GLN A 119 6.52 17.17 -1.24
C GLN A 119 5.63 18.15 -0.47
N VAL A 120 5.68 18.10 0.85
CA VAL A 120 4.96 19.04 1.72
C VAL A 120 5.47 20.46 1.47
N LEU A 121 6.79 20.67 1.37
CA LEU A 121 7.40 21.97 1.03
C LEU A 121 6.92 22.50 -0.31
N SER A 122 6.93 21.67 -1.36
CA SER A 122 6.45 22.03 -2.70
C SER A 122 4.97 22.43 -2.68
N PHE A 123 4.14 21.65 -1.97
CA PHE A 123 2.72 21.94 -1.80
C PHE A 123 2.46 23.27 -1.07
N LEU A 124 3.29 23.62 -0.09
CA LEU A 124 3.14 24.87 0.68
C LEU A 124 3.64 26.11 -0.08
N GLN A 125 4.22 25.96 -1.27
CA GLN A 125 4.66 27.12 -2.07
C GLN A 125 3.46 27.96 -2.51
N GLY A 126 3.48 29.24 -2.14
CA GLY A 126 2.39 30.18 -2.47
C GLY A 126 1.20 30.12 -1.52
N GLU A 127 1.21 29.24 -0.51
CA GLU A 127 0.19 29.22 0.54
C GLU A 127 0.38 30.36 1.55
N HIS A 128 -0.71 30.83 2.13
CA HIS A 128 -0.68 31.95 3.08
C HIS A 128 0.02 31.53 4.40
N PRO A 129 0.79 32.39 5.08
CA PRO A 129 1.53 32.04 6.31
C PRO A 129 0.66 31.44 7.43
N GLN A 130 -0.63 31.81 7.50
CA GLN A 130 -1.60 31.20 8.44
C GLN A 130 -1.88 29.73 8.13
N MET A 131 -1.97 29.36 6.85
CA MET A 131 -2.23 28.00 6.41
C MET A 131 -1.01 27.11 6.68
N ILE A 132 0.18 27.63 6.38
CA ILE A 132 1.44 26.97 6.68
C ILE A 132 1.55 26.73 8.20
N ALA A 133 1.27 27.74 9.02
CA ALA A 133 1.27 27.61 10.48
C ALA A 133 0.27 26.56 10.97
N LEU A 134 -0.94 26.54 10.38
CA LEU A 134 -1.95 25.53 10.68
C LEU A 134 -1.43 24.12 10.40
N ILE A 135 -0.96 23.86 9.18
CA ILE A 135 -0.46 22.56 8.76
C ILE A 135 0.70 22.10 9.66
N LEU A 136 1.71 22.95 9.86
CA LEU A 136 2.87 22.63 10.69
C LEU A 136 2.51 22.34 12.15
N SER A 137 1.47 22.97 12.70
CA SER A 137 1.01 22.73 14.07
C SER A 137 0.43 21.33 14.30
N PHE A 138 0.01 20.65 13.23
CA PHE A 138 -0.54 19.29 13.28
C PHE A 138 0.44 18.19 12.82
N LEU A 139 1.60 18.59 12.27
CA LEU A 139 2.66 17.66 11.91
C LEU A 139 3.54 17.29 13.13
N PRO A 140 4.08 16.05 13.19
CA PRO A 140 5.10 15.70 14.17
C PRO A 140 6.33 16.62 14.04
N PRO A 141 7.00 16.99 15.15
CA PRO A 141 8.17 17.88 15.13
C PRO A 141 9.25 17.47 14.13
N ASP A 142 9.52 16.16 14.01
CA ASP A 142 10.54 15.61 13.10
C ASP A 142 10.22 15.85 11.61
N ARG A 143 8.93 16.00 11.27
CA ARG A 143 8.50 16.36 9.91
C ARG A 143 8.28 17.86 9.74
N ALA A 144 7.80 18.54 10.77
CA ALA A 144 7.58 19.99 10.72
C ALA A 144 8.90 20.77 10.62
N ALA A 145 9.96 20.31 11.30
CA ALA A 145 11.27 20.97 11.33
C ALA A 145 11.93 21.12 9.93
N PRO A 146 12.09 20.05 9.12
CA PRO A 146 12.65 20.18 7.78
C PRO A 146 11.76 21.01 6.85
N VAL A 147 10.43 20.93 6.99
CA VAL A 147 9.49 21.74 6.20
C VAL A 147 9.64 23.23 6.53
N LEU A 148 9.67 23.59 7.83
CA LEU A 148 9.91 24.96 8.27
C LEU A 148 11.29 25.46 7.80
N GLY A 149 12.33 24.63 7.93
CA GLY A 149 13.69 24.97 7.51
C GLY A 149 13.87 25.18 6.01
N GLY A 150 13.00 24.59 5.18
CA GLY A 150 13.00 24.80 3.73
C GLY A 150 12.23 26.04 3.25
N LEU A 151 11.50 26.73 4.13
CA LEU A 151 10.80 27.96 3.77
C LEU A 151 11.77 29.15 3.67
N PRO A 152 11.43 30.20 2.90
CA PRO A 152 12.14 31.49 2.93
C PRO A 152 12.25 32.08 4.35
N ASN A 153 13.39 32.69 4.68
CA ASN A 153 13.71 33.17 6.05
C ASN A 153 12.67 34.14 6.65
N ASP A 154 12.07 34.97 5.81
CA ASP A 154 10.98 35.88 6.15
C ASP A 154 9.71 35.13 6.55
N LEU A 155 9.36 34.09 5.79
CA LEU A 155 8.22 33.21 6.09
C LEU A 155 8.45 32.35 7.33
N GLN A 156 9.68 31.87 7.57
CA GLN A 156 10.01 31.06 8.75
C GLN A 156 9.62 31.77 10.06
N ALA A 157 10.06 33.02 10.22
CA ALA A 157 9.79 33.81 11.42
C ALA A 157 8.29 34.12 11.56
N GLU A 158 7.62 34.45 10.46
CA GLU A 158 6.18 34.74 10.47
C GLU A 158 5.34 33.51 10.84
N VAL A 159 5.65 32.36 10.25
CA VAL A 159 4.98 31.09 10.52
C VAL A 159 5.19 30.65 11.96
N ALA A 160 6.42 30.72 12.47
CA ALA A 160 6.72 30.39 13.87
C ALA A 160 5.96 31.30 14.85
N LEU A 161 5.88 32.60 14.57
CA LEU A 161 5.12 33.56 15.37
C LEU A 161 3.62 33.24 15.37
N ARG A 162 3.06 32.83 14.22
CA ARG A 162 1.66 32.44 14.10
C ARG A 162 1.38 31.16 14.88
N ILE A 163 2.22 30.12 14.76
CA ILE A 163 2.08 28.88 15.56
C ILE A 163 2.07 29.21 17.06
N ALA A 164 2.97 30.09 17.51
CA ALA A 164 3.04 30.50 18.92
C ALA A 164 1.83 31.30 19.42
N LYS A 165 1.13 32.01 18.52
CA LYS A 165 -0.04 32.85 18.84
C LYS A 165 -1.38 32.23 18.48
N MET A 166 -1.38 31.03 17.88
CA MET A 166 -2.59 30.37 17.44
C MET A 166 -3.43 29.92 18.62
N ASP A 167 -4.68 30.36 18.63
CA ASP A 167 -5.72 29.95 19.58
C ASP A 167 -6.51 28.74 19.06
N ARG A 168 -7.56 28.35 19.79
CA ARG A 168 -8.42 27.21 19.45
C ARG A 168 -9.11 27.41 18.09
N ILE A 169 -9.00 26.41 17.22
CA ILE A 169 -9.74 26.32 15.96
C ILE A 169 -10.95 25.42 16.16
N THR A 170 -12.10 25.84 15.63
CA THR A 170 -13.33 25.04 15.69
C THR A 170 -13.17 23.77 14.82
N PRO A 171 -13.57 22.59 15.31
CA PRO A 171 -13.43 21.33 14.57
C PRO A 171 -14.04 21.34 13.16
N ASP A 172 -15.14 22.07 12.94
CA ASP A 172 -15.81 22.12 11.64
C ASP A 172 -14.99 22.87 10.59
N VAL A 173 -14.38 24.01 10.98
CA VAL A 173 -13.47 24.77 10.12
C VAL A 173 -12.22 23.96 9.79
N LEU A 174 -11.70 23.20 10.76
CA LEU A 174 -10.56 22.32 10.56
C LEU A 174 -10.86 21.23 9.52
N ARG A 175 -12.03 20.57 9.60
CA ARG A 175 -12.45 19.52 8.65
C ARG A 175 -12.68 20.05 7.25
N GLU A 176 -13.32 21.22 7.11
CA GLU A 176 -13.50 21.84 5.79
C GLU A 176 -12.16 22.19 5.15
N THR A 177 -11.26 22.76 5.95
CA THR A 177 -9.90 23.12 5.52
C THR A 177 -9.10 21.88 5.12
N GLU A 178 -9.17 20.81 5.93
CA GLU A 178 -8.52 19.53 5.64
C GLU A 178 -9.01 18.92 4.32
N LYS A 179 -10.32 18.87 4.09
CA LYS A 179 -10.90 18.32 2.85
C LYS A 179 -10.48 19.11 1.60
N GLU A 180 -10.41 20.44 1.71
CA GLU A 180 -9.95 21.26 0.59
C GLU A 180 -8.45 21.06 0.32
N LEU A 181 -7.65 20.98 1.37
CA LEU A 181 -6.21 20.74 1.26
C LEU A 181 -5.90 19.35 0.74
N GLU A 182 -6.62 18.31 1.16
CA GLU A 182 -6.46 16.95 0.65
C GLU A 182 -6.73 16.88 -0.86
N ARG A 183 -7.77 17.58 -1.33
CA ARG A 183 -8.08 17.68 -2.76
C ARG A 183 -6.97 18.40 -3.53
N LYS A 184 -6.47 19.53 -3.02
CA LYS A 184 -5.38 20.29 -3.66
C LYS A 184 -4.07 19.50 -3.64
N PHE A 185 -3.75 18.88 -2.52
CA PHE A 185 -2.56 18.07 -2.33
C PHE A 185 -2.56 16.87 -3.29
N SER A 186 -3.70 16.19 -3.42
CA SER A 186 -3.86 15.08 -4.38
C SER A 186 -3.71 15.54 -5.84
N ALA A 187 -4.06 16.78 -6.17
CA ALA A 187 -3.85 17.33 -7.51
C ALA A 187 -2.38 17.67 -7.79
N VAL A 188 -1.63 18.14 -6.77
CA VAL A 188 -0.20 18.49 -6.85
C VAL A 188 0.68 17.23 -6.81
N VAL A 189 0.35 16.27 -5.95
CA VAL A 189 1.04 14.97 -5.85
C VAL A 189 0.62 14.03 -6.97
N GLY A 190 -0.61 14.15 -7.48
CA GLY A 190 -1.07 13.43 -8.67
C GLY A 190 -0.42 13.91 -9.98
N SER A 191 0.20 15.09 -9.98
CA SER A 191 0.94 15.62 -11.13
C SER A 191 2.44 15.33 -11.13
N ASP A 192 3.03 14.93 -10.00
CA ASP A 192 4.44 14.53 -9.93
C ASP A 192 4.60 13.24 -9.11
N TYR A 193 4.69 12.13 -9.84
CA TYR A 193 5.14 10.80 -9.41
C TYR A 193 4.69 10.37 -7.99
N SER A 194 3.47 9.83 -7.88
CA SER A 194 3.38 8.57 -7.13
C SER A 194 4.28 7.59 -7.88
N VAL A 195 5.39 7.15 -7.29
CA VAL A 195 6.21 6.07 -7.84
C VAL A 195 5.42 4.76 -7.74
N THR A 196 4.36 4.64 -8.53
CA THR A 196 3.68 3.40 -8.87
C THR A 196 4.41 2.84 -10.08
N GLY A 197 5.59 2.28 -9.85
CA GLY A 197 6.49 1.79 -10.89
C GLY A 197 7.96 1.95 -10.52
N GLY A 198 8.84 1.83 -11.51
CA GLY A 198 10.29 1.89 -11.32
C GLY A 198 10.95 0.52 -11.28
N VAL A 199 12.28 0.53 -11.27
CA VAL A 199 13.11 -0.68 -11.33
C VAL A 199 12.75 -1.65 -10.20
N ASP A 200 12.50 -1.16 -8.98
CA ASP A 200 12.15 -2.01 -7.83
C ASP A 200 10.82 -2.74 -8.02
N ALA A 201 9.79 -2.06 -8.54
CA ALA A 201 8.50 -2.68 -8.81
C ALA A 201 8.60 -3.74 -9.91
N VAL A 202 9.39 -3.47 -10.96
CA VAL A 202 9.65 -4.43 -12.04
C VAL A 202 10.41 -5.66 -11.52
N VAL A 203 11.42 -5.46 -10.68
CA VAL A 203 12.20 -6.53 -10.04
C VAL A 203 11.31 -7.44 -9.19
N GLU A 204 10.43 -6.87 -8.36
CA GLU A 204 9.48 -7.65 -7.57
C GLU A 204 8.50 -8.47 -8.42
N ILE A 205 8.05 -7.91 -9.55
CA ILE A 205 7.16 -8.60 -10.50
C ILE A 205 7.92 -9.74 -11.20
N ILE A 206 9.13 -9.47 -11.71
CA ILE A 206 9.97 -10.46 -12.41
C ILE A 206 10.30 -11.62 -11.47
N ASN A 207 10.70 -11.35 -10.23
CA ASN A 207 10.99 -12.37 -9.21
C ASN A 207 9.82 -13.33 -8.95
N LYS A 208 8.58 -12.88 -9.18
CA LYS A 208 7.35 -13.70 -9.03
C LYS A 208 6.85 -14.31 -10.34
N ALA A 209 7.22 -13.75 -11.50
CA ALA A 209 6.73 -14.16 -12.81
C ALA A 209 7.43 -15.42 -13.37
N GLY A 210 8.49 -15.87 -12.71
CA GLY A 210 9.26 -17.08 -13.03
C GLY A 210 10.27 -16.89 -14.17
N ARG A 211 11.26 -17.80 -14.23
CA ARG A 211 12.46 -17.68 -15.10
C ARG A 211 12.17 -17.46 -16.58
N LYS A 212 11.12 -18.09 -17.11
CA LYS A 212 10.76 -17.94 -18.54
C LYS A 212 10.33 -16.51 -18.86
N SER A 213 9.56 -15.90 -17.96
CA SER A 213 9.09 -14.52 -18.09
C SER A 213 10.24 -13.54 -17.88
N GLU A 214 11.08 -13.78 -16.87
CA GLU A 214 12.31 -13.01 -16.60
C GLU A 214 13.20 -12.92 -17.83
N LYS A 215 13.59 -14.07 -18.40
CA LYS A 215 14.47 -14.12 -19.58
C LYS A 215 13.88 -13.38 -20.77
N ASN A 216 12.60 -13.58 -21.07
CA ASN A 216 11.92 -12.90 -22.16
C ASN A 216 11.84 -11.38 -21.95
N ILE A 217 11.59 -10.93 -20.71
CA ILE A 217 11.53 -9.50 -20.39
C ILE A 217 12.92 -8.86 -20.51
N LEU A 218 13.96 -9.50 -19.98
CA LEU A 218 15.33 -8.99 -20.04
C LEU A 218 15.88 -8.96 -21.48
N GLU A 219 15.61 -9.97 -22.31
CA GLU A 219 16.02 -9.98 -23.73
C GLU A 219 15.42 -8.81 -24.51
N ILE A 220 14.13 -8.49 -24.28
CA ILE A 220 13.47 -7.35 -24.92
C ILE A 220 14.05 -6.02 -24.40
N LEU A 221 14.32 -5.93 -23.10
CA LEU A 221 14.90 -4.73 -22.49
C LEU A 221 16.35 -4.49 -22.96
N ASP A 222 17.13 -5.53 -23.21
CA ASP A 222 18.48 -5.42 -23.78
C ASP A 222 18.51 -4.80 -25.17
N GLU A 223 17.50 -5.06 -25.99
CA GLU A 223 17.41 -4.49 -27.34
C GLU A 223 16.97 -3.03 -27.33
N GLN A 224 16.13 -2.65 -26.36
CA GLN A 224 15.49 -1.32 -26.34
C GLN A 224 16.22 -0.33 -25.42
N GLU A 225 16.59 -0.76 -24.21
CA GLU A 225 17.14 0.08 -23.15
C GLU A 225 18.21 -0.71 -22.35
N PRO A 226 19.44 -0.87 -22.89
CA PRO A 226 20.49 -1.70 -22.27
C PRO A 226 20.86 -1.27 -20.85
N GLU A 227 20.89 0.04 -20.59
CA GLU A 227 21.22 0.60 -19.27
C GLU A 227 20.17 0.21 -18.21
N LEU A 228 18.89 0.15 -18.60
CA LEU A 228 17.79 -0.25 -17.72
C LEU A 228 17.80 -1.76 -17.46
N ALA A 229 18.11 -2.57 -18.48
CA ALA A 229 18.27 -4.02 -18.33
C ALA A 229 19.38 -4.35 -17.33
N GLU A 230 20.52 -3.66 -17.40
CA GLU A 230 21.61 -3.76 -16.43
C GLU A 230 21.18 -3.39 -15.01
N GLU A 231 20.43 -2.28 -14.85
CA GLU A 231 19.94 -1.85 -13.54
C GLU A 231 18.98 -2.87 -12.91
N ILE A 232 18.05 -3.40 -13.70
CA ILE A 232 17.10 -4.45 -13.27
C ILE A 232 17.85 -5.73 -12.90
N ARG A 233 18.80 -6.17 -13.73
CA ARG A 233 19.61 -7.35 -13.42
C ARG A 233 20.31 -7.18 -12.08
N LYS A 234 21.00 -6.06 -11.84
CA LYS A 234 21.69 -5.80 -10.55
C LYS A 234 20.78 -5.98 -9.34
N LYS A 235 19.50 -5.61 -9.46
CA LYS A 235 18.53 -5.75 -8.36
C LYS A 235 17.87 -7.13 -8.25
N LEU A 236 17.87 -7.96 -9.30
CA LEU A 236 17.26 -9.30 -9.26
C LEU A 236 18.04 -10.30 -8.39
N PHE A 237 19.37 -10.22 -8.38
CA PHE A 237 20.22 -11.13 -7.62
C PHE A 237 21.27 -10.36 -6.82
N THR A 238 21.09 -10.26 -5.50
CA THR A 238 21.99 -9.54 -4.61
C THR A 238 23.06 -10.45 -4.02
N PHE A 239 24.11 -9.87 -3.42
CA PHE A 239 25.16 -10.66 -2.75
C PHE A 239 24.59 -11.52 -1.59
N GLU A 240 23.56 -11.04 -0.89
CA GLU A 240 22.89 -11.79 0.16
C GLU A 240 22.12 -13.01 -0.39
N ASP A 241 21.67 -12.97 -1.64
CA ASP A 241 20.96 -14.09 -2.28
C ASP A 241 21.87 -15.30 -2.55
N ILE A 242 23.20 -15.15 -2.44
CA ILE A 242 24.17 -16.25 -2.56
C ILE A 242 23.88 -17.36 -1.54
N ILE A 243 23.26 -17.05 -0.40
CA ILE A 243 22.86 -18.07 0.59
C ILE A 243 21.89 -19.12 0.00
N LYS A 244 21.11 -18.74 -1.02
CA LYS A 244 20.11 -19.59 -1.70
C LYS A 244 20.71 -20.48 -2.79
N ILE A 245 21.98 -20.27 -3.13
CA ILE A 245 22.69 -21.09 -4.13
C ILE A 245 23.03 -22.47 -3.53
N ASP A 246 22.87 -23.52 -4.32
CA ASP A 246 23.29 -24.86 -3.94
C ASP A 246 24.82 -24.96 -3.81
N ASP A 247 25.29 -25.83 -2.91
CA ASP A 247 26.71 -25.96 -2.57
C ASP A 247 27.59 -26.27 -3.80
N ARG A 248 27.09 -27.03 -4.76
CA ARG A 248 27.87 -27.40 -5.96
C ARG A 248 28.07 -26.22 -6.89
N SER A 249 27.03 -25.41 -7.09
CA SER A 249 27.10 -24.17 -7.86
C SER A 249 28.02 -23.15 -7.19
N LEU A 250 27.91 -22.98 -5.87
CA LEU A 250 28.78 -22.08 -5.11
C LEU A 250 30.25 -22.51 -5.17
N GLN A 251 30.55 -23.81 -5.02
CA GLN A 251 31.91 -24.34 -5.15
C GLN A 251 32.54 -24.09 -6.52
N LYS A 252 31.74 -24.11 -7.59
CA LYS A 252 32.23 -23.77 -8.93
C LYS A 252 32.53 -22.28 -9.03
N ALA A 253 31.61 -21.44 -8.58
CA ALA A 253 31.80 -19.99 -8.59
C ALA A 253 33.04 -19.58 -7.79
N LEU A 254 33.29 -20.19 -6.64
CA LEU A 254 34.44 -19.88 -5.79
C LEU A 254 35.80 -20.20 -6.41
N ARG A 255 35.86 -21.02 -7.47
CA ARG A 255 37.12 -21.29 -8.19
C ARG A 255 37.49 -20.16 -9.14
N GLU A 256 36.51 -19.34 -9.51
CA GLU A 256 36.64 -18.27 -10.50
C GLU A 256 36.78 -16.89 -9.85
N VAL A 257 36.83 -16.84 -8.51
CA VAL A 257 36.96 -15.61 -7.71
C VAL A 257 38.30 -15.59 -6.99
N GLU A 258 39.02 -14.47 -7.09
CA GLU A 258 40.31 -14.31 -6.42
C GLU A 258 40.15 -14.19 -4.89
N THR A 259 41.08 -14.78 -4.13
CA THR A 259 41.00 -14.80 -2.66
C THR A 259 40.99 -13.41 -2.04
N GLY A 260 41.75 -12.45 -2.60
CA GLY A 260 41.76 -11.06 -2.12
C GLY A 260 40.43 -10.34 -2.36
N GLU A 261 39.80 -10.54 -3.53
CA GLU A 261 38.49 -9.95 -3.81
C GLU A 261 37.40 -10.55 -2.91
N LEU A 262 37.44 -11.88 -2.71
CA LEU A 262 36.52 -12.56 -1.81
C LEU A 262 36.70 -12.12 -0.35
N ALA A 263 37.94 -11.95 0.11
CA ALA A 263 38.24 -11.46 1.45
C ALA A 263 37.67 -10.05 1.69
N LEU A 264 37.72 -9.17 0.69
CA LEU A 264 37.12 -7.85 0.75
C LEU A 264 35.58 -7.92 0.75
N ALA A 265 35.00 -8.75 -0.13
CA ALA A 265 33.55 -8.91 -0.24
C ALA A 265 32.88 -9.49 1.02
N LEU A 266 33.59 -10.34 1.77
CA LEU A 266 33.10 -10.97 3.00
C LEU A 266 33.25 -10.08 4.25
N LYS A 267 33.77 -8.86 4.13
CA LYS A 267 33.80 -7.91 5.25
C LYS A 267 32.41 -7.34 5.49
N GLY A 268 31.91 -7.46 6.72
CA GLY A 268 30.60 -6.90 7.10
C GLY A 268 29.39 -7.75 6.69
N VAL A 269 29.61 -8.95 6.16
CA VAL A 269 28.52 -9.91 5.84
C VAL A 269 28.04 -10.65 7.10
N SER A 270 26.82 -11.16 7.05
CA SER A 270 26.22 -11.97 8.11
C SER A 270 27.05 -13.25 8.39
N ASP A 271 27.03 -13.72 9.63
CA ASP A 271 27.79 -14.92 10.02
C ASP A 271 27.29 -16.17 9.27
N ASP A 272 26.01 -16.24 8.95
CA ASP A 272 25.41 -17.34 8.17
C ASP A 272 25.94 -17.37 6.73
N LEU A 273 25.97 -16.21 6.06
CA LEU A 273 26.52 -16.11 4.70
C LEU A 273 28.02 -16.41 4.73
N ARG A 274 28.76 -15.86 5.70
CA ARG A 274 30.18 -16.16 5.89
C ARG A 274 30.43 -17.66 6.05
N ALA A 275 29.65 -18.34 6.89
CA ALA A 275 29.76 -19.79 7.10
C ALA A 275 29.45 -20.58 5.82
N LYS A 276 28.46 -20.15 5.02
CA LYS A 276 28.12 -20.76 3.73
C LYS A 276 29.31 -20.75 2.75
N PHE A 277 30.07 -19.65 2.69
CA PHE A 277 31.30 -19.57 1.89
C PHE A 277 32.38 -20.52 2.43
N PHE A 278 32.70 -20.45 3.72
CA PHE A 278 33.75 -21.30 4.31
C PHE A 278 33.46 -22.80 4.20
N ASN A 279 32.20 -23.21 4.37
CA ASN A 279 31.79 -24.61 4.23
C ASN A 279 31.93 -25.15 2.79
N ASN A 280 31.97 -24.25 1.80
CA ASN A 280 32.12 -24.57 0.39
C ASN A 280 33.56 -24.39 -0.13
N MET A 281 34.52 -24.18 0.79
CA MET A 281 35.94 -24.07 0.46
C MET A 281 36.73 -25.24 1.04
N SER A 282 37.90 -25.53 0.45
CA SER A 282 38.85 -26.44 1.09
C SER A 282 39.42 -25.81 2.37
N SER A 283 39.83 -26.62 3.34
CA SER A 283 40.41 -26.15 4.62
C SER A 283 41.56 -25.18 4.42
N ARG A 284 42.46 -25.46 3.46
CA ARG A 284 43.57 -24.58 3.11
C ARG A 284 43.11 -23.23 2.54
N ALA A 285 42.10 -23.24 1.67
CA ALA A 285 41.58 -22.01 1.06
C ALA A 285 40.82 -21.15 2.08
N ALA A 286 40.10 -21.79 3.01
CA ALA A 286 39.45 -21.13 4.14
C ALA A 286 40.47 -20.46 5.06
N GLU A 287 41.56 -21.15 5.43
CA GLU A 287 42.66 -20.58 6.24
C GLU A 287 43.28 -19.36 5.54
N MET A 288 43.63 -19.48 4.26
CA MET A 288 44.19 -18.37 3.48
C MET A 288 43.25 -17.16 3.41
N LEU A 289 41.95 -17.41 3.20
CA LEU A 289 40.94 -16.35 3.16
C LEU A 289 40.82 -15.66 4.53
N GLN A 290 40.87 -16.41 5.61
CA GLN A 290 40.80 -15.88 6.96
C GLN A 290 42.02 -15.02 7.32
N GLU A 291 43.23 -15.47 6.97
CA GLU A 291 44.47 -14.71 7.12
C GLU A 291 44.44 -13.40 6.31
N GLU A 292 43.98 -13.46 5.05
CA GLU A 292 43.85 -12.29 4.18
C GLU A 292 42.85 -11.27 4.73
N MET A 293 41.71 -11.74 5.26
CA MET A 293 40.73 -10.88 5.93
C MET A 293 41.29 -10.22 7.18
N GLU A 294 42.14 -10.89 7.95
CA GLU A 294 42.80 -10.31 9.14
C GLU A 294 43.86 -9.28 8.74
N TYR A 295 44.65 -9.58 7.71
CA TYR A 295 45.71 -8.70 7.18
C TYR A 295 45.17 -7.36 6.63
N MET A 296 44.02 -7.37 5.96
CA MET A 296 43.42 -6.16 5.38
C MET A 296 43.01 -5.10 6.42
N GLY A 297 42.73 -5.48 7.67
CA GLY A 297 42.28 -4.54 8.69
C GLY A 297 40.93 -3.85 8.33
N PRO A 298 40.75 -2.57 8.70
CA PRO A 298 39.54 -1.80 8.39
C PRO A 298 39.54 -1.30 6.93
N VAL A 299 38.46 -1.57 6.22
CA VAL A 299 38.26 -1.25 4.80
C VAL A 299 37.09 -0.28 4.64
N ARG A 300 37.04 0.46 3.53
CA ARG A 300 35.93 1.39 3.25
C ARG A 300 34.73 0.60 2.74
N LEU A 301 33.53 1.00 3.16
CA LEU A 301 32.27 0.36 2.74
C LEU A 301 32.14 0.32 1.21
N ARG A 302 32.51 1.40 0.51
CA ARG A 302 32.48 1.45 -0.96
C ARG A 302 33.33 0.36 -1.61
N ASP A 303 34.52 0.10 -1.08
CA ASP A 303 35.43 -0.90 -1.64
C ASP A 303 34.90 -2.33 -1.41
N VAL A 304 34.13 -2.52 -0.32
CA VAL A 304 33.40 -3.77 -0.03
C VAL A 304 32.26 -3.97 -1.02
N GLU A 305 31.42 -2.95 -1.25
CA GLU A 305 30.31 -3.02 -2.19
C GLU A 305 30.79 -3.28 -3.63
N GLU A 306 31.89 -2.65 -4.05
CA GLU A 306 32.53 -2.91 -5.35
C GLU A 306 33.01 -4.36 -5.47
N ALA A 307 33.62 -4.92 -4.42
CA ALA A 307 34.04 -6.32 -4.40
C ALA A 307 32.85 -7.29 -4.40
N GLN A 308 31.79 -7.00 -3.64
CA GLN A 308 30.57 -7.79 -3.64
C GLN A 308 29.91 -7.82 -5.02
N GLN A 309 29.87 -6.67 -5.71
CA GLN A 309 29.33 -6.60 -7.07
C GLN A 309 30.13 -7.46 -8.04
N LYS A 310 31.47 -7.42 -7.99
CA LYS A 310 32.33 -8.28 -8.83
C LYS A 310 32.06 -9.77 -8.62
N VAL A 311 31.87 -10.20 -7.36
CA VAL A 311 31.55 -11.60 -7.05
C VAL A 311 30.19 -11.98 -7.64
N VAL A 312 29.17 -11.12 -7.49
CA VAL A 312 27.85 -11.31 -8.09
C VAL A 312 27.93 -11.42 -9.61
N ASP A 313 28.69 -10.52 -10.27
CA ASP A 313 28.85 -10.51 -11.72
C ASP A 313 29.52 -11.80 -12.21
N ARG A 314 30.49 -12.33 -11.45
CA ARG A 314 31.17 -13.60 -11.77
C ARG A 314 30.23 -14.79 -11.67
N ILE A 315 29.39 -14.83 -10.64
CA ILE A 315 28.36 -15.85 -10.45
C ILE A 315 27.38 -15.82 -11.64
N ARG A 316 26.91 -14.63 -12.03
CA ARG A 316 25.98 -14.49 -13.16
C ARG A 316 26.58 -14.92 -14.49
N ALA A 317 27.83 -14.57 -14.76
CA ALA A 317 28.51 -15.03 -15.98
C ALA A 317 28.54 -16.57 -16.08
N LEU A 318 28.68 -17.27 -14.95
CA LEU A 318 28.62 -18.73 -14.91
C LEU A 318 27.18 -19.26 -15.10
N GLU A 319 26.16 -18.53 -14.66
CA GLU A 319 24.76 -18.89 -14.91
C GLU A 319 24.39 -18.72 -16.39
N GLU A 320 24.78 -17.60 -17.01
CA GLU A 320 24.56 -17.33 -18.43
C GLU A 320 25.26 -18.37 -19.32
N ALA A 321 26.45 -18.82 -18.91
CA ALA A 321 27.16 -19.93 -19.55
C ALA A 321 26.51 -21.31 -19.32
N GLY A 322 25.49 -21.40 -18.46
CA GLY A 322 24.80 -22.64 -18.09
C GLY A 322 25.62 -23.56 -17.18
N GLU A 323 26.67 -23.06 -16.54
CA GLU A 323 27.55 -23.85 -15.67
C GLU A 323 27.02 -24.01 -14.25
N ILE A 324 26.21 -23.05 -13.79
CA ILE A 324 25.52 -23.03 -12.50
C ILE A 324 24.03 -22.70 -12.66
N VAL A 325 23.24 -22.96 -11.63
CA VAL A 325 21.80 -22.71 -11.62
C VAL A 325 21.44 -21.91 -10.37
N LEU A 326 20.93 -20.68 -10.50
CA LEU A 326 20.55 -19.87 -9.34
C LEU A 326 19.11 -20.17 -8.90
N THR A 327 18.91 -21.00 -7.89
CA THR A 327 17.58 -21.29 -7.29
C THR A 327 17.03 -20.08 -6.53
N GLY A 328 16.66 -19.03 -7.25
CA GLY A 328 16.07 -17.80 -6.70
C GLY A 328 15.08 -17.22 -7.69
N GLY A 329 13.88 -17.80 -7.79
CA GLY A 329 12.83 -17.29 -8.68
C GLY A 329 11.82 -18.35 -9.10
N GLY A 330 10.93 -18.71 -8.17
CA GLY A 330 9.81 -19.63 -8.42
C GLY A 330 10.16 -21.11 -8.25
N GLU A 331 9.36 -21.79 -7.44
CA GLU A 331 9.35 -23.25 -7.31
C GLU A 331 9.01 -23.90 -8.66
N ASP A 332 10.02 -24.25 -9.45
CA ASP A 332 9.89 -25.38 -10.37
C ASP A 332 10.65 -26.56 -9.74
N VAL A 333 9.86 -27.37 -9.03
CA VAL A 333 10.24 -28.73 -8.64
C VAL A 333 10.57 -29.48 -9.92
N VAL A 334 11.86 -29.75 -10.15
CA VAL A 334 12.30 -30.67 -11.20
C VAL A 334 11.89 -32.09 -10.77
N ILE A 335 11.05 -32.74 -11.58
CA ILE A 335 10.76 -34.18 -11.52
C ILE A 335 11.87 -34.93 -12.24
#